data_AF-A0A1Y4EQR7-F1
#
_entry.id   AF-A0A1Y4EQR7-F1
#
_cell.length_a   1.000
_cell.length_b   1.000
_cell.length_c   1.000
_cell.angle_alpha   90.00
_cell.angle_beta   90.00
_cell.angle_gamma   90.00
#
_symmetry.space_group_name_H-M   'P 1'
#
loop_
_entity.id
_entity.type
_entity.pdbx_description
1 polymer ?
#
loop_
_entity_poly.entity_id
_entity_poly.type
_entity_poly.pdbx_seq_one_letter_code
_entity_poly.pdbx_strand_id
1 'polypeptide(L)'
;MKRLTERNKNGTAMAACCGENCKYNFCCENGGFAECGDMDDIIDRLAAIEDILGDEYDLDELREMVQVKRKGRCIVLPCKKGDTVWRIVHDAAPHITKDRCTDIKYENRDIWVHLIGDRVMGGWNFGKLLFLTREEAEDALRREQD
;
A
#
# COMPACT_ATOMS: atom_id res chain seq x y z
N MET A 1 -11.57 0.10 -14.30
CA MET A 1 -11.76 1.12 -15.36
C MET A 1 -10.59 0.96 -16.35
N LYS A 2 -10.73 1.22 -17.66
CA LYS A 2 -9.58 1.05 -18.59
C LYS A 2 -8.55 2.16 -18.35
N ARG A 3 -7.25 1.80 -18.28
CA ARG A 3 -6.13 2.75 -18.25
C ARG A 3 -6.18 3.72 -19.43
N LEU A 4 -6.04 5.02 -19.15
CA LEU A 4 -6.17 6.10 -20.13
C LEU A 4 -4.83 6.79 -20.45
N THR A 5 -3.75 6.42 -19.77
CA THR A 5 -2.40 6.95 -20.06
C THR A 5 -1.43 5.87 -20.52
N GLU A 6 -0.57 6.20 -21.48
CA GLU A 6 0.54 5.36 -21.91
C GLU A 6 1.84 6.16 -22.02
N ARG A 7 2.98 5.50 -21.83
CA ARG A 7 4.28 6.13 -22.13
C ARG A 7 4.47 6.20 -23.63
N ASN A 8 5.05 7.30 -24.11
CA ASN A 8 5.47 7.39 -25.50
C ASN A 8 6.52 6.31 -25.84
N LYS A 9 6.82 6.13 -27.13
CA LYS A 9 7.74 5.08 -27.62
C LYS A 9 9.14 5.11 -26.99
N ASN A 10 9.58 6.27 -26.51
CA ASN A 10 10.90 6.46 -25.92
C ASN A 10 10.87 6.42 -24.38
N GLY A 11 9.69 6.25 -23.77
CA GLY A 11 9.48 6.26 -22.32
C GLY A 11 9.55 7.63 -21.65
N THR A 12 9.75 8.71 -22.42
CA THR A 12 10.14 10.04 -21.91
C THR A 12 8.99 10.94 -21.49
N ALA A 13 7.80 10.74 -22.06
CA ALA A 13 6.62 11.53 -21.77
C ALA A 13 5.38 10.64 -21.73
N MET A 14 4.42 10.95 -20.86
CA MET A 14 3.11 10.31 -20.84
C MET A 14 2.20 10.96 -21.88
N ALA A 15 1.39 10.14 -22.56
CA ALA A 15 0.37 10.60 -23.49
C ALA A 15 -1.01 10.07 -23.07
N ALA A 16 -2.05 10.86 -23.33
CA ALA A 16 -3.43 10.41 -23.18
C ALA A 16 -3.79 9.46 -24.36
N CYS A 17 -4.31 8.28 -24.04
CA CYS A 17 -4.71 7.27 -25.03
C CYS A 17 -5.94 7.72 -25.82
N CYS A 18 -5.75 8.31 -27.00
CA CYS A 18 -6.82 8.83 -27.86
C CYS A 18 -7.38 7.77 -28.86
N GLY A 19 -7.60 6.55 -28.39
CA GLY A 19 -8.24 5.45 -29.15
C GLY A 19 -7.36 4.71 -30.17
N GLU A 20 -7.89 3.60 -30.72
CA GLU A 20 -7.16 2.63 -31.58
C GLU A 20 -6.64 3.20 -32.93
N ASN A 21 -7.14 4.36 -33.35
CA ASN A 21 -6.79 5.00 -34.63
C ASN A 21 -6.00 6.31 -34.49
N CYS A 22 -5.37 6.56 -33.33
CA CYS A 22 -4.61 7.78 -33.15
C CYS A 22 -3.27 7.71 -33.88
N LYS A 23 -3.21 8.24 -35.11
CA LYS A 23 -1.99 8.34 -35.92
C LYS A 23 -0.91 9.21 -35.25
N TYR A 24 -1.32 10.09 -34.34
CA TYR A 24 -0.46 10.97 -33.56
C TYR A 24 -0.81 10.75 -32.10
N ASN A 25 0.02 10.02 -31.38
CA ASN A 25 0.10 10.18 -29.92
C ASN A 25 0.08 11.70 -29.64
N PHE A 26 -0.56 12.17 -28.57
CA PHE A 26 -0.85 13.60 -28.30
C PHE A 26 0.35 14.58 -28.31
N CYS A 27 1.52 14.22 -28.83
CA CYS A 27 2.51 15.12 -29.40
C CYS A 27 1.93 15.86 -30.63
N CYS A 28 1.36 17.04 -30.39
CA CYS A 28 1.06 18.06 -31.39
C CYS A 28 2.29 18.41 -32.25
N GLU A 29 2.53 17.69 -33.34
CA GLU A 29 3.69 18.01 -34.21
C GLU A 29 3.43 19.07 -35.27
N ASN A 30 2.22 19.64 -35.42
CA ASN A 30 2.03 20.74 -36.37
C ASN A 30 0.92 21.71 -35.92
N GLY A 31 1.33 22.81 -35.28
CA GLY A 31 0.48 24.01 -35.18
C GLY A 31 0.13 24.50 -33.78
N GLY A 32 1.13 24.79 -32.95
CA GLY A 32 0.98 25.86 -31.94
C GLY A 32 0.11 25.56 -30.72
N PHE A 33 0.53 24.57 -29.91
CA PHE A 33 0.23 24.54 -28.47
C PHE A 33 1.53 24.34 -27.68
N ALA A 34 2.60 25.05 -28.07
CA ALA A 34 3.88 25.07 -27.35
C ALA A 34 3.79 25.70 -25.94
N GLU A 35 2.58 25.96 -25.43
CA GLU A 35 2.29 26.61 -24.15
C GLU A 35 1.27 25.82 -23.30
N CYS A 36 1.21 24.50 -23.43
CA CYS A 36 0.40 23.66 -22.52
C CYS A 36 1.26 22.73 -21.67
N GLY A 37 2.25 23.26 -20.96
CA GLY A 37 2.91 22.52 -19.87
C GLY A 37 1.89 21.95 -18.86
N ASP A 38 0.78 22.67 -18.67
CA ASP A 38 -0.35 22.23 -17.84
C ASP A 38 -0.98 20.91 -18.33
N MET A 39 -0.98 20.61 -19.64
CA MET A 39 -1.54 19.35 -20.15
C MET A 39 -0.63 18.17 -19.89
N ASP A 40 0.69 18.33 -20.09
CA ASP A 40 1.67 17.30 -19.75
C ASP A 40 1.61 16.99 -18.23
N ASP A 41 1.53 18.03 -17.39
CA ASP A 41 1.36 17.88 -15.94
C ASP A 41 0.06 17.15 -15.55
N ILE A 42 -1.05 17.41 -16.24
CA ILE A 42 -2.32 16.69 -16.02
C ILE A 42 -2.16 15.21 -16.34
N ILE A 43 -1.52 14.89 -17.48
CA ILE A 43 -1.33 13.51 -17.93
C ILE A 43 -0.36 12.78 -16.99
N ASP A 44 0.74 13.41 -16.58
CA ASP A 44 1.70 12.82 -15.65
C ASP A 44 1.07 12.55 -14.27
N ARG A 45 0.23 13.48 -13.77
CA ARG A 45 -0.54 13.26 -12.54
C ARG A 45 -1.53 12.12 -12.67
N LEU A 46 -2.22 12.00 -13.81
CA LEU A 46 -3.14 10.89 -14.05
C LEU A 46 -2.40 9.56 -14.11
N ALA A 47 -1.27 9.53 -14.81
CA ALA A 47 -0.41 8.35 -14.92
C ALA A 47 0.07 7.88 -13.54
N ALA A 48 0.54 8.81 -12.70
CA ALA A 48 0.96 8.49 -11.34
C ALA A 48 -0.19 7.91 -10.50
N ILE A 49 -1.41 8.40 -10.67
CA ILE A 49 -2.60 7.85 -10.00
C ILE A 49 -2.93 6.45 -10.54
N GLU A 50 -2.92 6.26 -11.86
CA GLU A 50 -3.17 4.95 -12.49
C GLU A 50 -2.10 3.92 -12.10
N ASP A 51 -0.83 4.31 -11.98
CA ASP A 51 0.25 3.42 -11.52
C ASP A 51 0.07 3.02 -10.04
N ILE A 52 -0.54 3.87 -9.20
CA ILE A 52 -0.88 3.55 -7.80
C ILE A 52 -2.11 2.62 -7.72
N LEU A 53 -3.14 2.91 -8.51
CA LEU A 53 -4.42 2.20 -8.46
C LEU A 53 -4.40 0.87 -9.24
N GLY A 54 -3.52 0.74 -10.22
CA GLY A 54 -3.52 -0.37 -11.17
C GLY A 54 -4.67 -0.30 -12.17
N ASP A 55 -4.88 -1.39 -12.90
CA ASP A 55 -5.91 -1.48 -13.96
C ASP A 55 -7.31 -1.84 -13.41
N GLU A 56 -7.37 -2.37 -12.18
CA GLU A 56 -8.59 -2.85 -11.53
C GLU A 56 -8.91 -2.00 -10.30
N TYR A 57 -9.62 -0.89 -10.50
CA TYR A 57 -10.16 -0.06 -9.42
C TYR A 57 -11.62 0.36 -9.69
N ASP A 58 -12.35 0.57 -8.59
CA ASP A 58 -13.70 1.11 -8.54
C ASP A 58 -13.70 2.51 -7.91
N LEU A 59 -14.26 3.51 -8.61
CA LEU A 59 -14.25 4.90 -8.16
C LEU A 59 -15.16 5.13 -6.94
N ASP A 60 -16.25 4.37 -6.81
CA ASP A 60 -17.17 4.50 -5.69
C ASP A 60 -16.54 3.95 -4.41
N GLU A 61 -15.84 2.81 -4.50
CA GLU A 61 -15.04 2.26 -3.40
C GLU A 61 -13.94 3.25 -2.96
N LEU A 62 -13.16 3.80 -3.90
CA LEU A 62 -12.12 4.79 -3.58
C LEU A 62 -12.70 6.04 -2.92
N ARG A 63 -13.86 6.50 -3.41
CA ARG A 63 -14.58 7.63 -2.82
C ARG A 63 -14.99 7.33 -1.39
N GLU A 64 -15.51 6.13 -1.12
CA GLU A 64 -15.88 5.70 0.23
C GLU A 64 -14.65 5.66 1.14
N MET A 65 -13.55 5.03 0.71
CA MET A 65 -12.30 4.96 1.47
C MET A 65 -11.76 6.34 1.86
N VAL A 66 -11.73 7.29 0.91
CA VAL A 66 -11.29 8.67 1.17
C VAL A 66 -12.22 9.36 2.15
N GLN A 67 -13.54 9.18 2.05
CA GLN A 67 -14.50 9.76 2.99
C GLN A 67 -14.36 9.18 4.40
N VAL A 68 -14.20 7.86 4.52
CA VAL A 68 -13.97 7.18 5.80
C VAL A 68 -12.68 7.67 6.44
N LYS A 69 -11.60 7.80 5.66
CA LYS A 69 -10.32 8.38 6.12
C LYS A 69 -10.46 9.83 6.58
N ARG A 70 -11.12 10.70 5.80
CA ARG A 70 -11.37 12.11 6.17
C ARG A 70 -12.22 12.27 7.43
N LYS A 71 -13.16 11.35 7.66
CA LYS A 71 -14.00 11.32 8.88
C LYS A 71 -13.28 10.71 10.08
N GLY A 72 -12.01 10.31 9.96
CA GLY A 72 -11.25 9.67 11.03
C GLY A 72 -11.76 8.29 11.42
N ARG A 73 -12.48 7.61 10.52
CA ARG A 73 -13.08 6.27 10.74
C ARG A 73 -12.27 5.13 10.10
N CYS A 74 -11.11 5.45 9.52
CA CYS A 74 -10.21 4.46 8.91
C CYS A 74 -9.15 4.05 9.92
N ILE A 75 -8.94 2.75 10.10
CA ILE A 75 -7.90 2.16 10.94
C ILE A 75 -7.09 1.22 10.04
N VAL A 76 -5.77 1.33 10.09
CA VAL A 76 -4.87 0.41 9.39
C VAL A 76 -4.51 -0.70 10.38
N LEU A 77 -4.86 -1.93 10.03
CA LEU A 77 -4.51 -3.10 10.82
C LEU A 77 -3.05 -3.49 10.53
N PRO A 78 -2.27 -3.90 11.55
CA PRO A 78 -0.86 -4.27 11.36
C PRO A 78 -0.68 -5.63 10.69
N CYS A 79 -1.72 -6.47 10.69
CA CYS A 79 -1.79 -7.76 10.00
C CYS A 79 -3.26 -8.07 9.68
N LYS A 80 -3.54 -9.25 9.10
CA LYS A 80 -4.90 -9.79 8.92
C LYS A 80 -5.03 -11.19 9.53
N LYS A 81 -6.28 -11.59 9.79
CA LYS A 81 -6.59 -12.95 10.22
C LYS A 81 -6.00 -13.98 9.25
N GLY A 82 -5.34 -14.98 9.80
CA GLY A 82 -4.68 -16.04 9.05
C GLY A 82 -3.21 -15.77 8.73
N ASP A 83 -2.73 -14.53 8.87
CA ASP A 83 -1.32 -14.20 8.64
C ASP A 83 -0.40 -14.98 9.56
N THR A 84 0.75 -15.37 9.02
CA THR A 84 1.89 -15.79 9.83
C THR A 84 2.53 -14.55 10.44
N VAL A 85 2.80 -14.59 11.73
CA VAL A 85 3.58 -13.54 12.42
C VAL A 85 4.74 -14.18 13.16
N TRP A 86 5.83 -13.46 13.29
CA TRP A 86 7.03 -13.88 13.99
C TRP A 86 7.15 -13.12 15.28
N ARG A 87 7.36 -13.84 16.38
CA ARG A 87 7.35 -13.27 17.73
C ARG A 87 8.70 -13.48 18.40
N ILE A 88 9.23 -12.42 18.98
CA ILE A 88 10.37 -12.52 19.90
C ILE A 88 9.83 -12.92 21.28
N VAL A 89 10.41 -13.96 21.86
CA VAL A 89 10.05 -14.49 23.18
C VAL A 89 11.22 -14.24 24.13
N HIS A 90 11.00 -13.46 25.18
CA HIS A 90 11.99 -13.22 26.24
C HIS A 90 11.69 -14.10 27.45
N ASP A 91 11.87 -15.41 27.30
CA ASP A 91 11.86 -16.33 28.45
C ASP A 91 13.28 -16.45 29.05
N ALA A 92 13.82 -17.65 29.23
CA ALA A 92 15.19 -17.83 29.71
C ALA A 92 16.23 -17.38 28.68
N ALA A 93 15.95 -17.56 27.38
CA ALA A 93 16.85 -17.16 26.29
C ALA A 93 16.03 -16.53 25.16
N PRO A 94 16.26 -15.24 24.83
CA PRO A 94 15.56 -14.56 23.76
C PRO A 94 15.63 -15.34 22.44
N HIS A 95 14.47 -15.74 21.91
CA HIS A 95 14.39 -16.51 20.67
C HIS A 95 13.14 -16.14 19.87
N ILE A 96 13.17 -16.46 18.58
CA ILE A 96 12.07 -16.17 17.65
C ILE A 96 11.21 -17.41 17.47
N THR A 97 9.90 -17.22 17.55
CA THR A 97 8.92 -18.27 17.29
C THR A 97 7.94 -17.86 16.21
N LYS A 98 7.49 -18.84 15.43
CA LYS A 98 6.45 -18.66 14.42
C LYS A 98 5.09 -18.76 15.10
N ASP A 99 4.21 -17.82 14.79
CA ASP A 99 2.83 -17.80 15.27
C ASP A 99 1.87 -17.46 14.11
N ARG A 100 0.57 -17.46 14.40
CA ARG A 100 -0.48 -17.13 13.44
C ARG A 100 -1.54 -16.24 14.07
N CYS A 101 -1.90 -15.17 13.37
CA CYS A 101 -3.03 -14.34 13.75
C CYS A 101 -4.35 -15.12 13.58
N THR A 102 -5.07 -15.36 14.67
CA THR A 102 -6.35 -16.08 14.69
C THR A 102 -7.55 -15.13 14.61
N ASP A 103 -7.41 -13.92 15.15
CA ASP A 103 -8.42 -12.86 15.11
C ASP A 103 -7.81 -11.48 15.37
N ILE A 104 -8.52 -10.42 14.99
CA ILE A 104 -8.15 -9.03 15.28
C ILE A 104 -9.37 -8.30 15.81
N LYS A 105 -9.22 -7.68 16.99
CA LYS A 105 -10.27 -6.89 17.62
C LYS A 105 -9.84 -5.44 17.75
N TYR A 106 -10.80 -4.55 17.59
CA TYR A 106 -10.63 -3.13 17.87
C TYR A 106 -11.51 -2.76 19.06
N GLU A 107 -10.88 -2.52 20.21
CA GLU A 107 -11.57 -2.26 21.48
C GLU A 107 -10.86 -1.13 22.21
N ASN A 108 -11.62 -0.20 22.81
CA ASN A 108 -11.07 0.94 23.57
C ASN A 108 -10.05 1.80 22.80
N ARG A 109 -10.20 1.91 21.47
CA ARG A 109 -9.28 2.59 20.54
C ARG A 109 -7.94 1.88 20.29
N ASP A 110 -7.78 0.66 20.79
CA ASP A 110 -6.61 -0.16 20.58
C ASP A 110 -6.91 -1.37 19.70
N ILE A 111 -5.87 -1.81 18.99
CA ILE A 111 -5.91 -3.03 18.19
C ILE A 111 -5.38 -4.18 19.05
N TRP A 112 -6.14 -5.26 19.13
CA TRP A 112 -5.76 -6.49 19.81
C TRP A 112 -5.63 -7.61 18.79
N VAL A 113 -4.46 -8.23 18.76
CA VAL A 113 -4.12 -9.32 17.85
C VAL A 113 -4.15 -10.62 18.65
N HIS A 114 -5.11 -11.47 18.32
CA HIS A 114 -5.22 -12.81 18.87
C HIS A 114 -4.32 -13.75 18.07
N LEU A 115 -3.56 -14.57 18.78
CA LEU A 115 -2.63 -15.54 18.24
C LEU A 115 -3.07 -16.96 18.59
N ILE A 116 -2.35 -17.97 18.11
CA ILE A 116 -2.65 -19.37 18.47
C ILE A 116 -2.39 -19.57 19.98
N GLY A 117 -3.21 -20.42 20.60
CA GLY A 117 -3.11 -20.77 22.02
C GLY A 117 -3.60 -19.67 22.96
N ASP A 118 -4.66 -18.96 22.56
CA ASP A 118 -5.34 -17.91 23.34
C ASP A 118 -4.45 -16.73 23.76
N ARG A 119 -3.31 -16.57 23.10
CA ARG A 119 -2.40 -15.44 23.32
C ARG A 119 -2.98 -14.17 22.70
N VAL A 120 -2.87 -13.07 23.42
CA VAL A 120 -3.36 -11.75 22.97
C VAL A 120 -2.24 -10.74 23.11
N MET A 121 -1.98 -10.01 22.03
CA MET A 121 -0.95 -8.97 21.98
C MET A 121 -1.57 -7.67 21.46
N GLY A 122 -1.18 -6.55 22.05
CA GLY A 122 -1.54 -5.24 21.50
C GLY A 122 -0.87 -4.98 20.15
N GLY A 123 -1.56 -4.32 19.24
CA GLY A 123 -1.05 -3.97 17.90
C GLY A 123 0.20 -3.09 17.95
N TRP A 124 0.40 -2.33 19.03
CA TRP A 124 1.61 -1.54 19.28
C TRP A 124 2.89 -2.39 19.49
N ASN A 125 2.77 -3.72 19.58
CA ASN A 125 3.91 -4.63 19.63
C ASN A 125 4.50 -4.95 18.25
N PHE A 126 3.83 -4.57 17.15
CA PHE A 126 4.41 -4.71 15.82
C PHE A 126 5.66 -3.85 15.66
N GLY A 127 6.71 -4.43 15.07
CA GLY A 127 8.03 -3.81 14.94
C GLY A 127 8.89 -3.86 16.21
N LYS A 128 8.38 -4.46 17.30
CA LYS A 128 9.09 -4.64 18.58
C LYS A 128 9.16 -6.10 18.98
N LEU A 129 7.99 -6.70 19.23
CA LEU A 129 7.86 -8.10 19.65
C LEU A 129 7.14 -8.96 18.59
N LEU A 130 6.40 -8.34 17.66
CA LEU A 130 5.71 -9.00 16.56
C LEU A 130 6.16 -8.45 15.21
N PHE A 131 6.32 -9.33 14.23
CA PHE A 131 6.79 -8.99 12.88
C PHE A 131 6.04 -9.80 11.83
N LEU A 132 5.87 -9.24 10.64
CA LEU A 132 5.24 -9.97 9.52
C LEU A 132 6.22 -10.93 8.86
N THR A 133 7.51 -10.61 8.90
CA THR A 133 8.57 -11.46 8.35
C THR A 133 9.52 -11.96 9.43
N ARG A 134 10.16 -13.10 9.15
CA ARG A 134 11.17 -13.69 10.03
C ARG A 134 12.42 -12.82 10.06
N GLU A 135 12.80 -12.30 8.90
CA GLU A 135 13.97 -11.44 8.72
C GLU A 135 13.88 -10.20 9.60
N GLU A 136 12.73 -9.49 9.59
CA GLU A 136 12.53 -8.33 10.47
C GLU A 136 12.66 -8.69 11.96
N ALA A 137 12.17 -9.87 12.36
CA ALA A 137 12.30 -10.34 13.74
C ALA A 137 13.75 -10.67 14.11
N GLU A 138 14.51 -11.30 13.21
CA GLU A 138 15.93 -11.61 13.39
C GLU A 138 16.77 -10.34 13.47
N ASP A 139 16.47 -9.38 12.60
CA ASP A 139 17.03 -8.03 12.60
C ASP A 139 16.79 -7.30 13.92
N ALA A 140 15.56 -7.32 14.42
CA ALA A 140 15.22 -6.70 15.69
C ALA A 140 15.91 -7.37 16.87
N LEU A 141 15.92 -8.71 16.94
CA LEU A 141 16.58 -9.45 18.01
C LEU A 141 18.09 -9.20 18.06
N ARG A 142 18.76 -9.08 16.90
CA ARG A 142 20.20 -8.74 16.85
C ARG A 142 20.46 -7.34 17.42
N ARG A 143 19.67 -6.34 17.03
CA ARG A 143 19.82 -4.95 17.52
C ARG A 143 19.62 -4.82 19.03
N GLU A 144 18.87 -5.72 19.66
CA GLU A 144 18.70 -5.74 21.12
C GLU A 144 19.88 -6.38 21.88
N GLN A 145 20.70 -7.17 21.19
CA GLN A 145 21.85 -7.89 21.77
C GLN A 145 23.19 -7.16 21.55
N ASP A 146 23.21 -6.14 20.68
CA ASP A 146 24.33 -5.22 20.45
C ASP A 146 24.42 -4.13 21.53
#